data_AF-A0AAP6E0K4-F1
#
_entry.id   AF-A0AAP6E0K4-F1
#
_cell.length_a   1.000
_cell.length_b   1.000
_cell.length_c   1.000
_cell.angle_alpha   90.00
_cell.angle_beta   90.00
_cell.angle_gamma   90.00
#
_symmetry.space_group_name_H-M   'P 1'
#
loop_
_entity.id
_entity.type
_entity.pdbx_description
1 polymer ?
#
loop_
_entity_poly.entity_id
_entity_poly.type
_entity_poly.pdbx_seq_one_letter_code
_entity_poly.pdbx_strand_id
1 'polypeptide(L)'
;MLRTPIELTRAEFEAWVDEEPRASGLLHAAPLEHTKLDRNRVPLRDARFRYKATMPEFDAPNTEELRAMWRTHTDPEVRCLILEIVMLRKSLNEIKTWFDRVDQEVVDKGPFGGPQGHFQKLRHLLRREMQRAGMM
;
A
#
# COMPACT_ATOMS: atom_id res chain seq x y z
N MET A 1 -0.07 -10.31 -27.20
CA MET A 1 1.10 -10.78 -26.42
C MET A 1 1.58 -9.60 -25.58
N LEU A 2 1.43 -9.69 -24.26
CA LEU A 2 1.91 -8.70 -23.30
C LEU A 2 3.44 -8.67 -23.34
N ARG A 3 4.01 -7.58 -23.85
CA ARG A 3 5.45 -7.36 -23.84
C ARG A 3 5.89 -7.04 -22.41
N THR A 4 6.93 -7.72 -21.96
CA THR A 4 7.73 -7.37 -20.78
C THR A 4 8.07 -5.87 -20.85
N PRO A 5 7.94 -5.10 -19.75
CA PRO A 5 8.45 -3.73 -19.74
C PRO A 5 9.97 -3.81 -19.83
N ILE A 6 10.51 -3.54 -21.02
CA ILE A 6 11.95 -3.42 -21.24
C ILE A 6 12.32 -2.05 -20.67
N GLU A 7 13.17 -2.03 -19.65
CA GLU A 7 13.72 -0.79 -19.12
C GLU A 7 14.62 -0.16 -20.20
N LEU A 8 14.17 0.92 -20.84
CA LEU A 8 14.98 1.69 -21.79
C LEU A 8 15.69 2.82 -21.05
N THR A 9 16.99 2.99 -21.33
CA THR A 9 17.75 4.18 -20.97
C THR A 9 17.22 5.40 -21.74
N ARG A 10 17.60 6.61 -21.32
CA ARG A 10 17.17 7.85 -21.99
C ARG A 10 17.51 7.86 -23.48
N ALA A 11 18.73 7.46 -23.84
CA ALA A 11 19.18 7.42 -25.23
C ALA A 11 18.38 6.39 -26.05
N GLU A 12 18.07 5.23 -25.46
CA GLU A 12 17.27 4.18 -26.12
C GLU A 12 15.79 4.59 -26.25
N PHE A 13 15.25 5.34 -25.29
CA PHE A 13 13.90 5.88 -25.36
C PHE A 13 13.78 6.98 -26.42
N GLU A 14 14.72 7.91 -26.48
CA GLU A 14 14.75 8.97 -27.50
C GLU A 14 14.87 8.36 -28.91
N ALA A 15 15.79 7.41 -29.11
CA ALA A 15 15.90 6.69 -30.38
C ALA A 15 14.62 5.90 -30.73
N TRP A 16 13.99 5.24 -29.76
CA TRP A 16 12.75 4.49 -29.98
C TRP A 16 11.56 5.39 -30.34
N VAL A 17 11.46 6.59 -29.74
CA VAL A 17 10.44 7.59 -30.06
C VAL A 17 10.58 8.07 -31.51
N ASP A 18 11.80 8.25 -31.99
CA ASP A 18 12.08 8.68 -33.36
C ASP A 18 11.79 7.58 -34.39
N GLU A 19 11.92 6.29 -34.02
CA GLU A 19 11.72 5.15 -34.92
C GLU A 19 10.27 4.63 -34.99
N GLU A 20 9.43 4.87 -33.97
CA GLU A 20 8.08 4.31 -33.88
C GLU A 20 6.97 5.37 -34.16
N PRO A 21 6.25 5.30 -35.29
CA PRO A 21 5.21 6.29 -35.66
C PRO A 21 4.08 6.46 -34.63
N ARG A 22 3.83 5.42 -33.82
CA ARG A 22 2.83 5.40 -32.74
C ARG A 22 3.28 6.18 -31.48
N ALA A 23 4.55 6.52 -31.37
CA ALA A 23 5.11 7.22 -30.21
C ALA A 23 4.78 8.73 -30.20
N SER A 24 4.24 9.28 -31.29
CA SER A 24 3.80 10.68 -31.41
C SER A 24 2.79 11.12 -30.33
N GLY A 25 2.00 10.19 -29.77
CA GLY A 25 1.07 10.44 -28.66
C GLY A 25 1.70 10.46 -27.27
N LEU A 26 3.00 10.16 -27.15
CA LEU A 26 3.72 10.06 -25.87
C LEU A 26 4.46 11.35 -25.49
N LEU A 27 4.04 12.51 -26.02
CA LEU A 27 4.61 13.84 -25.71
C LEU A 27 4.65 14.19 -24.20
N HIS A 28 3.97 13.43 -23.36
CA HIS A 28 3.96 13.57 -21.90
C HIS A 28 4.66 12.42 -21.14
N ALA A 29 5.24 11.45 -21.83
CA ALA A 29 6.00 10.36 -21.22
C ALA A 29 7.46 10.78 -21.00
N ALA A 30 7.91 10.75 -19.75
CA ALA A 30 9.32 10.99 -19.41
C ALA A 30 10.11 9.66 -19.42
N PRO A 31 11.39 9.66 -19.84
CA PRO A 31 12.26 8.48 -19.77
C PRO A 31 12.30 7.88 -18.37
N LEU A 32 12.46 6.55 -18.26
CA LEU A 32 12.47 5.84 -16.97
C LEU A 32 13.57 6.34 -16.02
N GLU A 33 14.71 6.80 -16.54
CA GLU A 33 15.75 7.50 -15.77
C GLU A 33 15.19 8.68 -14.96
N HIS A 34 14.21 9.39 -15.52
CA HIS A 34 13.53 10.55 -14.91
C HIS A 34 12.47 10.14 -13.87
N THR A 35 12.00 8.89 -13.90
CA THR A 35 11.04 8.31 -12.94
C THR A 35 11.69 7.30 -11.96
N LYS A 36 12.97 6.97 -12.15
CA LYS A 36 13.83 6.19 -11.22
C LYS A 36 14.27 6.98 -9.98
N LEU A 37 13.77 8.20 -9.80
CA LEU A 37 13.69 8.79 -8.47
C LEU A 37 12.59 8.05 -7.71
N ASP A 38 12.99 7.06 -6.91
CA ASP A 38 12.20 6.64 -5.76
C ASP A 38 11.71 7.93 -5.05
N ARG A 39 10.40 8.15 -5.06
CA ARG A 39 9.78 9.34 -4.45
C ARG A 39 10.11 9.45 -2.95
N ASN A 40 10.71 8.41 -2.36
CA ASN A 40 11.19 8.35 -0.99
C ASN A 40 12.74 8.22 -0.86
N ARG A 41 13.54 8.64 -1.84
CA ARG A 41 15.03 8.51 -1.80
C ARG A 41 15.81 9.66 -1.19
N VAL A 42 15.19 10.55 -0.43
CA VAL A 42 15.95 11.46 0.43
C VAL A 42 15.91 10.88 1.84
N PRO A 43 16.98 10.20 2.32
CA PRO A 43 17.19 10.11 3.75
C PRO A 43 17.23 11.55 4.26
N LEU A 44 16.37 11.90 5.22
CA LEU A 44 16.50 13.16 5.96
C LEU A 44 17.91 13.17 6.60
N ARG A 45 18.88 13.74 5.87
CA ARG A 45 20.29 13.82 6.28
C ARG A 45 20.49 14.81 7.42
N ASP A 46 19.48 15.60 7.75
CA ASP A 46 19.52 16.51 8.88
C ASP A 46 18.92 15.84 10.13
N ALA A 47 19.79 15.38 11.03
CA ALA A 47 19.41 14.79 12.31
C ALA A 47 18.62 15.75 13.23
N ARG A 48 18.56 17.05 12.89
CA ARG A 48 17.79 18.07 13.62
C ARG A 48 16.31 18.07 13.24
N PHE A 49 15.97 17.65 12.02
CA PHE A 49 14.59 17.54 11.56
C PHE A 49 14.06 16.12 11.76
N ARG A 50 13.53 15.85 12.96
CA ARG A 50 12.69 14.68 13.19
C ARG A 50 11.32 14.90 12.56
N TYR A 51 11.20 14.80 11.24
CA TYR A 51 9.89 14.64 10.61
C TYR A 51 9.34 13.27 11.00
N LYS A 52 8.48 13.24 12.02
CA LYS A 52 7.53 12.14 12.16
C LYS A 52 6.57 12.29 10.99
N ALA A 53 6.68 11.41 10.00
CA ALA A 53 5.66 11.28 8.97
C ALA A 53 4.32 11.09 9.67
N THR A 54 3.52 12.17 9.71
CA THR A 54 2.19 12.13 10.30
C THR A 54 1.30 11.70 9.17
N MET A 55 0.74 10.50 9.30
CA MET A 55 -0.21 9.98 8.32
C MET A 55 -1.40 10.93 8.25
N PRO A 56 -1.88 11.34 7.05
CA PRO A 56 -3.03 12.23 6.94
C PRO A 56 -4.26 11.61 7.61
N GLU A 57 -5.14 12.48 8.09
CA GLU A 57 -6.45 12.09 8.59
C GLU A 57 -7.21 11.38 7.47
N PHE A 58 -7.69 10.17 7.77
CA PHE A 58 -8.44 9.35 6.82
C PHE A 58 -9.68 8.86 7.54
N ASP A 59 -10.83 9.36 7.11
CA ASP A 59 -12.13 8.91 7.60
C ASP A 59 -12.55 7.68 6.78
N ALA A 60 -12.46 6.50 7.40
CA ALA A 60 -12.72 5.25 6.72
C ALA A 60 -14.22 4.92 6.79
N PRO A 61 -14.87 4.65 5.63
CA PRO A 61 -16.32 4.40 5.60
C PRO A 61 -16.67 3.14 6.40
N ASN A 62 -17.61 3.23 7.33
CA ASN A 62 -18.02 2.11 8.17
C ASN A 62 -18.80 1.05 7.35
N THR A 63 -19.14 -0.08 7.97
CA THR A 63 -19.80 -1.19 7.27
C THR A 63 -21.19 -0.81 6.75
N GLU A 64 -21.92 0.05 7.46
CA GLU A 64 -23.26 0.49 7.06
C GLU A 64 -23.20 1.46 5.89
N GLU A 65 -22.24 2.38 5.91
CA GLU A 65 -21.94 3.31 4.82
C GLU A 65 -21.55 2.56 3.55
N LEU A 66 -20.66 1.56 3.64
CA LEU A 66 -20.30 0.73 2.49
C LEU A 66 -21.52 -0.03 1.92
N ARG A 67 -22.43 -0.52 2.77
CA ARG A 67 -23.68 -1.16 2.32
C ARG A 67 -24.63 -0.15 1.67
N ALA A 68 -24.72 1.07 2.19
CA ALA A 68 -25.51 2.14 1.60
C ALA A 68 -24.95 2.55 0.23
N MET A 69 -23.64 2.72 0.13
CA MET A 69 -22.92 2.99 -1.12
C MET A 69 -23.16 1.87 -2.15
N TRP A 70 -23.07 0.60 -1.74
CA TRP A 70 -23.33 -0.54 -2.62
C TRP A 70 -24.74 -0.54 -3.22
N ARG A 71 -25.75 -0.16 -2.44
CA ARG A 71 -27.14 -0.09 -2.89
C ARG A 71 -27.41 1.10 -3.81
N THR A 72 -26.72 2.21 -3.59
CA THR A 72 -26.91 3.47 -4.32
C THR A 72 -26.09 3.55 -5.60
N HIS A 73 -24.91 2.94 -5.64
CA HIS A 73 -23.98 3.00 -6.76
C HIS A 73 -23.99 1.68 -7.55
N THR A 74 -24.36 1.78 -8.83
CA THR A 74 -24.38 0.64 -9.77
C THR A 74 -23.08 0.50 -10.56
N ASP A 75 -22.22 1.51 -10.48
CA ASP A 75 -20.92 1.54 -11.17
C ASP A 75 -20.05 0.33 -10.77
N PRO A 76 -19.57 -0.48 -11.74
CA PRO A 76 -18.73 -1.64 -11.46
C PRO A 76 -17.42 -1.32 -10.74
N GLU A 77 -16.79 -0.19 -11.03
CA GLU A 77 -15.52 0.21 -10.41
C GLU A 77 -15.72 0.57 -8.93
N VAL A 78 -16.79 1.31 -8.64
CA VAL A 78 -17.17 1.64 -7.25
C VAL A 78 -17.47 0.37 -6.46
N ARG A 79 -18.17 -0.58 -7.08
CA ARG A 79 -18.47 -1.89 -6.45
C ARG A 79 -17.21 -2.72 -6.22
N CYS A 80 -16.29 -2.74 -7.18
CA CYS A 80 -15.00 -3.41 -7.04
C CYS A 80 -14.23 -2.83 -5.84
N LEU A 81 -14.13 -1.51 -5.76
CA LEU A 81 -13.46 -0.82 -4.66
C LEU A 81 -14.09 -1.15 -3.30
N ILE A 82 -15.43 -1.16 -3.20
CA ILE A 82 -16.13 -1.56 -1.96
C ILE A 82 -15.75 -2.98 -1.56
N LEU A 83 -15.72 -3.92 -2.51
CA LEU A 83 -15.33 -5.30 -2.24
C LEU A 83 -13.87 -5.42 -1.83
N GLU A 84 -12.96 -4.67 -2.45
CA GLU A 84 -11.55 -4.61 -2.06
C GLU A 84 -11.40 -4.13 -0.62
N ILE A 85 -12.11 -3.08 -0.21
CA ILE A 85 -12.12 -2.60 1.17
C ILE A 85 -12.61 -3.71 2.13
N VAL A 86 -13.70 -4.38 1.78
CA VAL A 86 -14.25 -5.48 2.59
C VAL A 86 -13.27 -6.66 2.68
N MET A 87 -12.61 -7.00 1.59
CA MET A 87 -11.62 -8.07 1.53
C MET A 87 -10.39 -7.73 2.37
N LEU A 88 -9.87 -6.50 2.27
CA LEU A 88 -8.76 -6.03 3.10
C LEU A 88 -9.09 -6.11 4.59
N ARG A 89 -10.30 -5.69 5.00
CA ARG A 89 -10.77 -5.82 6.38
C ARG A 89 -10.79 -7.29 6.84
N LYS A 90 -11.23 -8.21 6.00
CA LYS A 90 -11.19 -9.65 6.32
C LYS A 90 -9.77 -10.15 6.50
N SER A 91 -8.85 -9.80 5.60
CA SER A 91 -7.44 -10.19 5.70
C SER A 91 -6.78 -9.64 6.97
N LEU A 92 -7.05 -8.39 7.35
CA LEU A 92 -6.56 -7.82 8.62
C LEU A 92 -7.08 -8.61 9.84
N ASN A 93 -8.35 -9.02 9.80
CA ASN A 93 -8.94 -9.82 10.88
C ASN A 93 -8.36 -11.24 10.96
N GLU A 94 -8.08 -11.87 9.82
CA GLU A 94 -7.41 -13.18 9.76
C GLU A 94 -6.02 -13.11 10.36
N ILE A 95 -5.23 -12.09 10.00
CA ILE A 95 -3.89 -11.86 10.57
C ILE A 95 -4.01 -11.64 12.08
N LYS A 96 -4.97 -10.83 12.54
CA LYS A 96 -5.19 -10.61 13.99
C LYS A 96 -5.52 -11.93 14.70
N THR A 97 -6.42 -12.73 14.12
CA THR A 97 -6.82 -14.03 14.67
C THR A 97 -5.63 -14.98 14.77
N TRP A 98 -4.79 -14.99 13.74
CA TRP A 98 -3.53 -15.75 13.76
C TRP A 98 -2.59 -15.25 14.87
N PHE A 99 -2.42 -13.94 15.04
CA PHE A 99 -1.64 -13.37 16.15
C PHE A 99 -2.18 -13.81 17.52
N ASP A 100 -3.49 -13.76 17.72
CA ASP A 100 -4.14 -14.17 18.98
C ASP A 100 -3.92 -15.66 19.25
N ARG A 101 -4.02 -16.50 18.22
CA ARG A 101 -3.77 -17.94 18.31
C ARG A 101 -2.33 -18.25 18.71
N VAL A 102 -1.36 -17.69 17.99
CA VAL A 102 0.07 -17.90 18.27
C VAL A 102 0.42 -17.42 19.68
N ASP A 103 -0.18 -16.31 20.13
CA ASP A 103 0.06 -15.77 21.47
C ASP A 103 -0.41 -16.73 22.58
N GLN A 104 -1.49 -17.49 22.34
CA GLN A 104 -2.06 -18.49 23.25
C GLN A 104 -1.35 -19.84 23.19
N GLU A 105 -0.99 -20.31 22.00
CA GLU A 105 -0.48 -21.68 21.78
C GLU A 105 1.05 -21.79 21.99
N VAL A 106 1.80 -20.70 21.84
CA VAL A 106 3.27 -20.72 21.94
C VAL A 106 3.74 -20.17 23.29
N VAL A 107 4.25 -21.05 24.15
CA VAL A 107 4.76 -20.70 25.48
C VAL A 107 6.10 -19.95 25.40
N ASP A 108 7.02 -20.43 24.54
CA ASP A 108 8.30 -19.77 24.28
C ASP A 108 8.30 -19.10 22.90
N LYS A 109 8.20 -17.77 22.90
CA LYS A 109 8.16 -16.93 21.69
C LYS A 109 9.58 -16.54 21.21
N GLY A 110 10.62 -17.07 21.85
CA GLY A 110 12.02 -16.85 21.51
C GLY A 110 12.42 -15.36 21.46
N PRO A 111 13.40 -14.98 20.62
CA PRO A 111 13.92 -13.61 20.56
C PRO A 111 12.92 -12.59 19.99
N PHE A 112 11.84 -13.06 19.37
CA PHE A 112 10.76 -12.21 18.85
C PHE A 112 9.62 -12.01 19.86
N GLY A 113 9.67 -12.73 20.98
CA GLY A 113 8.73 -12.70 22.09
C GLY A 113 8.97 -11.58 23.10
N GLY A 114 8.11 -11.56 24.12
CA GLY A 114 8.20 -10.61 25.23
C GLY A 114 7.61 -9.22 24.95
N PRO A 115 7.58 -8.32 25.96
CA PRO A 115 6.89 -7.03 25.88
C PRO A 115 7.43 -6.07 24.82
N GLN A 116 8.69 -6.25 24.38
CA GLN A 116 9.35 -5.41 23.38
C GLN A 116 9.78 -6.18 22.11
N GLY A 117 9.36 -7.44 21.97
CA GLY A 117 9.70 -8.25 20.82
C GLY A 117 9.12 -7.70 19.51
N HIS A 118 9.78 -7.96 18.39
CA HIS A 118 9.31 -7.52 17.06
C HIS A 118 7.89 -8.01 16.76
N PHE A 119 7.47 -9.15 17.33
CA PHE A 119 6.12 -9.69 17.20
C PHE A 119 5.07 -8.78 17.85
N GLN A 120 5.34 -8.25 19.05
CA GLN A 120 4.44 -7.29 19.70
C GLN A 120 4.39 -5.96 18.95
N LYS A 121 5.52 -5.51 18.41
CA LYS A 121 5.56 -4.31 17.55
C LYS A 121 4.65 -4.49 16.32
N LEU A 122 4.70 -5.64 15.65
CA LEU A 122 3.82 -5.94 14.52
C LEU A 122 2.35 -5.99 14.94
N ARG A 123 2.03 -6.60 16.08
CA ARG A 123 0.67 -6.61 16.64
C ARG A 123 0.12 -5.20 16.89
N HIS A 124 0.95 -4.30 17.44
CA HIS A 124 0.56 -2.90 17.64
C HIS A 124 0.35 -2.14 16.33
N LEU A 125 1.19 -2.37 15.32
CA LEU A 125 1.01 -1.79 13.99
C LEU A 125 -0.29 -2.28 13.35
N LEU A 126 -0.56 -3.59 13.40
CA LEU A 126 -1.81 -4.17 12.92
C LEU A 126 -3.01 -3.53 13.59
N ARG A 127 -3.00 -3.37 14.93
CA ARG A 127 -4.10 -2.73 15.66
C ARG A 127 -4.35 -1.30 15.21
N ARG A 128 -3.29 -0.53 14.94
CA ARG A 128 -3.39 0.84 14.41
C ARG A 128 -4.00 0.84 13.01
N GLU A 129 -3.58 -0.07 12.14
CA GLU A 129 -4.15 -0.18 10.79
C GLU A 129 -5.62 -0.62 10.82
N MET A 130 -6.00 -1.52 11.73
CA MET A 130 -7.40 -1.90 11.93
C MET A 130 -8.27 -0.73 12.42
N GLN A 131 -7.75 0.09 13.34
CA GLN A 131 -8.44 1.31 13.78
C GLN A 131 -8.61 2.30 12.62
N ARG A 132 -7.55 2.50 11.82
CA ARG A 132 -7.62 3.33 10.60
C ARG A 132 -8.59 2.79 9.57
N ALA A 133 -8.74 1.48 9.48
CA ALA A 133 -9.71 0.83 8.61
C ALA A 133 -11.14 0.85 9.18
N GLY A 134 -11.41 1.52 10.31
CA GLY A 134 -12.74 1.61 10.91
C GLY A 134 -13.25 0.30 11.52
N MET A 135 -12.35 -0.56 12.00
CA MET A 135 -12.70 -1.89 12.53
C MET A 135 -12.71 -1.97 14.08
N MET A 136 -12.25 -0.92 14.78
CA MET A 136 -12.17 -0.82 16.24
C MET A 136 -12.54 0.58 16.69
#